data_AF-A0A2K3MBJ8-F1
#
_entry.id   AF-A0A2K3MBJ8-F1
#
_cell.length_a   1.000
_cell.length_b   1.000
_cell.length_c   1.000
_cell.angle_alpha   90.00
_cell.angle_beta   90.00
_cell.angle_gamma   90.00
#
_symmetry.space_group_name_H-M   'P 1'
#
loop_
_entity.id
_entity.type
_entity.pdbx_description
1 polymer ?
#
loop_
_entity_poly.entity_id
_entity_poly.type
_entity_poly.pdbx_seq_one_letter_code
_entity_poly.pdbx_strand_id
1 'polypeptide(L)' 'GVQPDGGSYSLSNIKGAIQNAVGFAPFIECNVDSSGNSQLYQVYLCVDTSGADFIDCPVFPHGKCGSEIEFPTF' A
#
# COMPACT_ATOMS: atom_id res chain seq x y z
N GLY A 1 7.60 -13.82 0.74
CA GLY A 1 6.36 -13.02 0.81
C GLY A 1 6.74 -11.55 0.86
N VAL A 2 5.82 -10.65 1.18
CA VAL A 2 6.14 -9.25 1.53
C VAL A 2 6.24 -9.17 3.05
N GLN A 3 7.41 -8.79 3.58
CA GLN A 3 7.68 -8.79 5.02
C GLN A 3 8.36 -7.47 5.43
N PRO A 4 8.19 -7.01 6.68
CA PRO A 4 8.87 -5.83 7.21
C PRO A 4 10.32 -6.17 7.57
N ASP A 5 11.11 -6.50 6.57
CA ASP A 5 12.50 -6.95 6.71
C ASP A 5 13.53 -5.91 6.23
N GLY A 6 13.07 -4.69 5.93
CA GLY A 6 13.90 -3.62 5.34
C GLY A 6 14.19 -3.85 3.85
N GLY A 7 13.60 -4.88 3.25
CA GLY A 7 13.71 -5.16 1.82
C GLY A 7 12.84 -4.23 0.98
N SER A 8 13.21 -4.10 -0.30
CA SER A 8 12.41 -3.42 -1.31
C SER A 8 11.51 -4.41 -2.05
N TYR A 9 10.27 -4.00 -2.29
CA TYR A 9 9.27 -4.79 -2.99
C TYR A 9 8.62 -3.96 -4.07
N SER A 10 8.25 -4.59 -5.19
CA SER A 10 7.51 -3.89 -6.22
C SER A 10 6.15 -3.44 -5.71
N LEU A 11 5.74 -2.22 -6.07
CA LEU A 11 4.45 -1.66 -5.71
C LEU A 11 3.29 -2.56 -6.19
N SER A 12 3.46 -3.21 -7.34
CA SER A 12 2.50 -4.18 -7.88
C SER A 12 2.39 -5.43 -7.02
N ASN A 13 3.49 -5.96 -6.49
CA ASN A 13 3.46 -7.13 -5.59
C ASN A 13 2.75 -6.78 -4.27
N ILE A 14 3.00 -5.61 -3.71
CA ILE A 14 2.33 -5.15 -2.48
C ILE A 14 0.82 -5.01 -2.72
N LYS A 15 0.42 -4.27 -3.76
CA LYS A 15 -1.00 -4.08 -4.12
C LYS A 15 -1.69 -5.41 -4.41
N GLY A 16 -1.04 -6.29 -5.18
CA GLY A 16 -1.58 -7.60 -5.53
C GLY A 16 -1.75 -8.52 -4.34
N ALA A 17 -0.78 -8.54 -3.40
CA ALA A 17 -0.89 -9.35 -2.19
C ALA A 17 -2.09 -8.94 -1.33
N ILE A 18 -2.31 -7.64 -1.14
CA ILE A 18 -3.44 -7.11 -0.37
C ILE A 18 -4.76 -7.37 -1.12
N GLN A 19 -4.81 -7.09 -2.43
CA GLN A 19 -6.01 -7.32 -3.23
C GLN A 19 -6.42 -8.80 -3.25
N ASN A 20 -5.47 -9.74 -3.34
CA ASN A 20 -5.77 -11.17 -3.28
C ASN A 20 -6.29 -11.61 -1.91
N ALA A 21 -5.91 -10.94 -0.83
CA ALA A 21 -6.34 -11.26 0.53
C ALA A 21 -7.70 -10.64 0.89
N VAL A 22 -7.93 -9.39 0.46
CA VAL A 22 -9.12 -8.60 0.84
C VAL A 22 -10.20 -8.60 -0.25
N GLY A 23 -9.84 -8.83 -1.51
CA GLY A 23 -10.73 -8.79 -2.67
C GLY A 23 -10.83 -7.43 -3.36
N PHE A 24 -10.28 -6.38 -2.76
CA PHE A 24 -10.39 -4.98 -3.24
C PHE A 24 -9.02 -4.34 -3.43
N ALA A 25 -8.90 -3.50 -4.46
CA ALA A 25 -7.63 -2.84 -4.77
C ALA A 25 -7.30 -1.75 -3.74
N PRO A 26 -6.14 -1.81 -3.05
CA PRO A 26 -5.74 -0.76 -2.12
C PRO A 26 -5.09 0.43 -2.84
N PHE A 27 -5.13 1.58 -2.18
CA PHE A 27 -4.17 2.65 -2.42
C PHE A 27 -3.01 2.56 -1.44
N ILE A 28 -1.80 2.77 -1.95
CA ILE A 28 -0.57 2.73 -1.16
C ILE A 28 0.00 4.15 -1.16
N GLU A 29 0.20 4.67 0.04
CA GLU A 29 0.92 5.92 0.25
C GLU A 29 2.34 5.61 0.70
N CYS A 30 3.28 6.36 0.14
CA CYS A 30 4.70 6.27 0.47
C CYS A 30 5.20 7.62 0.98
N ASN A 31 6.12 7.57 1.94
CA ASN A 31 6.92 8.71 2.35
C ASN A 31 8.40 8.43 2.03
N VAL A 32 9.30 9.27 2.54
CA VAL A 32 10.75 9.15 2.36
C VAL A 32 11.41 9.11 3.73
N ASP A 33 12.27 8.12 3.95
CA ASP A 33 13.01 7.97 5.21
C ASP A 33 14.23 8.90 5.31
N SER A 34 14.99 8.81 6.40
CA SER A 34 16.21 9.61 6.60
C SER A 34 17.35 9.28 5.63
N SER A 35 17.31 8.11 5.01
CA SER A 35 18.28 7.64 4.01
C SER A 35 17.89 8.05 2.59
N GLY A 36 16.69 8.62 2.40
CA GLY A 36 16.15 9.01 1.11
C GLY A 36 15.39 7.89 0.39
N ASN A 37 15.13 6.75 1.04
CA ASN A 37 14.38 5.64 0.46
C ASN A 37 12.88 5.96 0.45
N SER A 38 12.21 5.71 -0.67
CA SER A 38 10.76 5.68 -0.69
C SER A 38 10.28 4.40 0.00
N GLN A 39 9.44 4.54 1.01
CA GLN A 39 9.01 3.42 1.85
C GLN A 39 7.49 3.35 2.00
N LEU A 40 6.97 2.16 2.26
CA LEU A 40 5.57 1.92 2.57
C LEU A 40 5.20 2.67 3.85
N TYR A 41 4.23 3.59 3.76
CA TYR A 41 3.80 4.41 4.89
C TYR A 41 2.37 4.10 5.32
N GLN A 42 1.40 4.16 4.39
CA GLN A 42 -0.01 3.89 4.70
C GLN A 42 -0.67 3.05 3.62
N VAL A 43 -1.67 2.27 4.04
CA VAL A 43 -2.52 1.46 3.17
C VAL A 43 -3.95 1.94 3.35
N TYR A 44 -4.60 2.29 2.24
CA TYR A 44 -5.97 2.76 2.23
C TYR A 44 -6.85 1.74 1.50
N LEU A 45 -7.98 1.43 2.12
CA LEU A 45 -9.08 0.66 1.56
C LEU A 45 -10.36 1.47 1.71
N CYS A 46 -11.30 1.30 0.79
CA CYS A 46 -12.59 1.97 0.85
C CYS A 46 -13.65 1.07 1.45
N VAL A 47 -14.52 1.69 2.25
CA VAL A 47 -15.68 1.06 2.87
C VAL A 47 -16.91 1.78 2.35
N ASP A 48 -18.02 1.07 2.23
CA ASP A 48 -19.29 1.69 1.89
C ASP A 48 -19.72 2.74 2.93
N THR A 49 -20.72 3.56 2.59
CA THR A 49 -21.16 4.65 3.47
C THR A 49 -21.86 4.17 4.75
N SER A 50 -22.27 2.91 4.80
CA SER A 50 -22.79 2.29 6.03
C SER A 50 -21.68 1.86 6.98
N GLY A 51 -20.44 1.70 6.48
CA GLY A 51 -19.30 1.24 7.27
C GLY A 51 -19.24 -0.28 7.43
N ALA A 52 -20.03 -1.03 6.64
CA ALA A 52 -20.22 -2.47 6.83
C ALA A 52 -19.28 -3.31 5.97
N ASP A 53 -19.08 -2.91 4.71
CA ASP A 53 -18.41 -3.73 3.72
C ASP A 53 -17.31 -2.96 2.99
N PHE A 54 -16.21 -3.65 2.69
CA PHE A 54 -15.22 -3.13 1.75
C PHE A 54 -15.81 -3.02 0.34
N ILE A 55 -15.39 -1.99 -0.38
CA ILE A 55 -15.77 -1.72 -1.77
C ILE A 55 -14.55 -1.32 -2.59
N ASP A 56 -14.67 -1.40 -3.91
CA ASP A 56 -13.69 -0.75 -4.78
C ASP A 56 -13.76 0.76 -4.58
N CYS A 57 -12.59 1.38 -4.41
CA CYS A 57 -12.50 2.81 -4.21
C CYS A 57 -13.00 3.56 -5.46
N PRO A 58 -14.02 4.43 -5.33
CA PRO A 58 -14.51 5.24 -6.46
C PRO A 58 -13.44 6.20 -6.98
N VAL A 59 -12.54 6.62 -6.10
CA VAL A 59 -11.40 7.50 -6.40
C VAL A 59 -10.24 7.13 -5.48
N PHE A 60 -9.02 7.16 -6.01
CA PHE A 60 -7.82 7.05 -5.21
C PHE A 60 -7.22 8.44 -4.93
N PRO A 61 -6.58 8.64 -3.77
CA PRO A 61 -5.78 9.83 -3.51
C PRO A 61 -4.67 10.01 -4.55
N HIS A 62 -4.16 11.24 -4.64
CA HIS A 62 -2.93 11.51 -5.39
C HIS A 62 -1.72 11.26 -4.49
N GLY A 63 -0.88 10.31 -4.86
CA GLY A 63 0.38 10.04 -4.15
C GLY A 63 1.47 9.59 -5.11
N LYS A 64 2.71 9.63 -4.63
CA LYS A 64 3.88 9.21 -5.38
C LYS A 64 4.58 8.09 -4.63
N CYS A 65 4.46 6.88 -5.15
CA CYS A 65 5.30 5.74 -4.77
C CYS A 65 6.20 5.39 -5.95
N GLY A 66 7.41 4.92 -5.65
CA GLY A 66 8.27 4.29 -6.65
C GLY A 66 7.68 2.99 -7.18
N SER A 67 8.25 2.46 -8.27
CA SER A 67 7.92 1.12 -8.75
C SER A 67 8.38 0.03 -7.79
N GLU A 68 9.43 0.30 -7.01
CA GLU A 68 9.87 -0.47 -5.85
C GLU A 68 9.95 0.46 -4.64
N ILE A 69 9.50 -0.02 -3.48
CA ILE A 69 9.48 0.71 -2.22
C ILE A 69 9.93 -0.19 -1.08
N GLU A 70 10.57 0.39 -0.08
CA GLU A 70 11.03 -0.31 1.12
C GLU A 70 9.87 -0.68 2.03
N PHE A 71 9.91 -1.87 2.63
CA PHE A 71 9.09 -2.22 3.80
C PHE A 71 9.98 -2.24 5.05
N PRO A 72 10.05 -1.13 5.80
CA PRO A 72 11.02 -0.97 6.87
C PRO A 72 10.79 -1.97 8.01
N THR A 73 11.88 -2.31 8.72
CA THR A 73 11.83 -3.02 10.00
C THR A 73 11.31 -2.10 11.12
N PHE A 74 10.83 -2.70 12.22
CA PHE A 74 10.42 -1.98 13.44
C PHE A 74 11.48 -2.09 14.53
#